data_AF-A0A7S0A4U9-F1
#
_entry.id   AF-A0A7S0A4U9-F1
#
_cell.length_a   1.000
_cell.length_b   1.000
_cell.length_c   1.000
_cell.angle_alpha   90.00
_cell.angle_beta   90.00
_cell.angle_gamma   90.00
#
_symmetry.space_group_name_H-M   'P 1'
#
loop_
_entity.id
_entity.type
_entity.pdbx_description
1 polymer ?
#
loop_
_entity_poly.entity_id
_entity_poly.type
_entity_poly.pdbx_seq_one_letter_code
_entity_poly.pdbx_strand_id
1 'polypeptide(L)'
;GARFGSERCRCVALGGASLRVPPGSAAPGARFYAGLLGFRTQELAPGRWAVCGGPSGDSQSLVLEEDIEATGEELGEHVAIYIGDFEGCFERLLERGLIFVNPRFAHLDKSTNLEEALHYNCFRFKDVVDLDSGAKLFELEHEVRSTGHKSCPLRVAA
;
A
#
# COMPACT_ATOMS: atom_id res chain seq x y z
N GLY A 1 6.60 24.68 -0.50
CA GLY A 1 5.84 25.15 -1.67
C GLY A 1 4.83 24.11 -2.06
N ALA A 2 3.58 24.48 -2.35
CA ALA A 2 2.60 23.57 -2.89
C ALA A 2 3.01 23.15 -4.32
N ARG A 3 2.89 21.86 -4.65
CA ARG A 3 3.03 21.35 -6.02
C ARG A 3 1.64 20.98 -6.50
N PHE A 4 1.16 21.65 -7.54
CA PHE A 4 -0.11 21.33 -8.18
C PHE A 4 0.15 20.29 -9.28
N GLY A 5 -0.67 19.26 -9.37
CA GLY A 5 -0.58 18.29 -10.46
C GLY A 5 -1.74 18.43 -11.45
N SER A 6 -2.10 17.34 -12.13
CA SER A 6 -3.05 17.35 -13.24
C SER A 6 -4.13 16.30 -13.05
N GLU A 7 -5.39 16.65 -13.34
CA GLU A 7 -6.52 15.69 -13.40
C GLU A 7 -6.31 14.59 -14.46
N ARG A 8 -5.40 14.81 -15.41
CA ARG A 8 -5.03 13.83 -16.45
C ARG A 8 -3.90 12.89 -16.03
N CYS A 9 -3.46 12.95 -14.77
CA CYS A 9 -2.37 12.11 -14.29
C CYS A 9 -2.80 10.64 -14.25
N ARG A 10 -2.26 9.84 -15.15
CA ARG A 10 -2.49 8.38 -15.19
C ARG A 10 -1.66 7.61 -14.17
N CYS A 11 -0.69 8.27 -13.53
CA CYS A 11 0.22 7.70 -12.55
C CYS A 11 0.39 8.66 -11.36
N VAL A 12 -0.08 8.28 -10.17
CA VAL A 12 -0.23 9.21 -9.03
C VAL A 12 0.90 9.05 -8.00
N ALA A 13 1.69 7.97 -8.09
CA ALA A 13 2.92 7.78 -7.33
C ALA A 13 3.80 6.72 -8.00
N LEU A 14 3.55 5.46 -7.66
CA LEU A 14 4.27 4.31 -8.16
C LEU A 14 3.76 3.96 -9.55
N GLY A 15 4.47 4.33 -10.61
CA GLY A 15 4.12 3.91 -11.97
C GLY A 15 4.16 2.38 -12.15
N GLY A 16 5.07 1.73 -11.43
CA GLY A 16 5.17 0.29 -11.30
C GLY A 16 6.41 -0.10 -10.50
N ALA A 17 6.30 -1.10 -9.61
CA ALA A 17 7.44 -1.79 -9.01
C ALA A 17 7.26 -3.31 -9.09
N SER A 18 8.36 -4.04 -8.90
CA SER A 18 8.35 -5.48 -8.72
C SER A 18 8.99 -5.80 -7.37
N LEU A 19 8.34 -6.64 -6.58
CA LEU A 19 8.84 -7.14 -5.31
C LEU A 19 9.04 -8.64 -5.43
N ARG A 20 10.23 -9.10 -5.03
CA ARG A 20 10.51 -10.52 -4.88
C ARG A 20 10.00 -10.99 -3.52
N VAL A 21 9.17 -12.04 -3.53
CA VAL A 21 8.51 -12.58 -2.33
C VAL A 21 8.82 -14.07 -2.17
N PRO A 22 8.74 -14.62 -0.95
CA PRO A 22 8.95 -16.05 -0.74
C PRO A 22 7.97 -16.91 -1.57
N PRO A 23 8.35 -18.14 -1.96
CA PRO A 23 7.45 -19.06 -2.65
C PRO A 23 6.18 -19.33 -1.84
N GLY A 24 5.03 -19.36 -2.53
CA GLY A 24 3.71 -19.49 -1.92
C GLY A 24 3.10 -18.17 -1.41
N SER A 25 3.84 -17.05 -1.42
CA SER A 25 3.37 -15.77 -0.88
C SER A 25 2.70 -14.85 -1.91
N ALA A 26 2.94 -15.01 -3.22
CA ALA A 26 2.46 -14.04 -4.20
C ALA A 26 0.93 -14.05 -4.33
N ALA A 27 0.32 -15.23 -4.44
CA ALA A 27 -1.14 -15.35 -4.54
C ALA A 27 -1.88 -14.88 -3.27
N PRO A 28 -1.53 -15.31 -2.04
CA PRO A 28 -2.17 -14.79 -0.83
C PRO A 28 -1.86 -13.31 -0.58
N GLY A 29 -0.65 -12.84 -0.93
CA GLY A 29 -0.31 -11.42 -0.91
C GLY A 29 -1.20 -10.59 -1.85
N ALA A 30 -1.45 -11.09 -3.07
CA ALA A 30 -2.42 -10.46 -3.98
C ALA A 30 -3.84 -10.42 -3.37
N ARG A 31 -4.29 -11.49 -2.71
CA ARG A 31 -5.57 -11.49 -1.98
C ARG A 31 -5.61 -10.47 -0.84
N PHE A 32 -4.50 -10.28 -0.12
CA PHE A 32 -4.37 -9.23 0.89
C PHE A 32 -4.62 -7.84 0.29
N TYR A 33 -3.94 -7.49 -0.81
CA TYR A 33 -4.12 -6.19 -1.46
C TYR A 33 -5.54 -6.00 -1.99
N ALA A 34 -6.14 -7.05 -2.55
CA ALA A 34 -7.53 -7.00 -3.00
C ALA A 34 -8.51 -6.81 -1.83
N GLY A 35 -8.35 -7.57 -0.76
CA GLY A 35 -9.29 -7.58 0.37
C GLY A 35 -9.18 -6.35 1.27
N LEU A 36 -7.97 -5.86 1.52
CA LEU A 36 -7.77 -4.75 2.47
C LEU A 36 -7.67 -3.40 1.78
N LEU A 37 -7.08 -3.33 0.58
CA LEU A 37 -6.91 -2.06 -0.14
C LEU A 37 -7.87 -1.88 -1.33
N GLY A 38 -8.68 -2.89 -1.68
CA GLY A 38 -9.58 -2.82 -2.82
C GLY A 38 -8.87 -2.83 -4.17
N PHE A 39 -7.61 -3.28 -4.23
CA PHE A 39 -6.82 -3.30 -5.45
C PHE A 39 -7.25 -4.46 -6.36
N ARG A 40 -7.15 -4.27 -7.68
CA ARG A 40 -7.36 -5.35 -8.65
C ARG A 40 -6.11 -6.22 -8.71
N THR A 41 -6.31 -7.52 -8.83
CA THR A 41 -5.20 -8.46 -8.96
C THR A 41 -5.39 -9.41 -10.13
N GLN A 42 -4.26 -9.83 -10.70
CA GLN A 42 -4.24 -10.72 -11.85
C GLN A 42 -3.00 -11.61 -11.77
N GLU A 43 -3.19 -12.92 -11.92
CA GLU A 43 -2.07 -13.84 -12.14
C GLU A 43 -1.50 -13.62 -13.54
N LEU A 44 -0.22 -13.30 -13.61
CA LEU A 44 0.50 -13.09 -14.88
C LEU A 44 1.16 -14.39 -15.35
N ALA A 45 1.65 -15.18 -14.40
CA ALA A 45 2.25 -16.49 -14.57
C ALA A 45 2.25 -17.21 -13.21
N PRO A 46 2.50 -18.53 -13.13
CA PRO A 46 2.66 -19.23 -11.86
C PRO A 46 3.68 -18.53 -10.96
N GLY A 47 3.28 -18.20 -9.73
CA GLY A 47 4.12 -17.47 -8.76
C GLY A 47 4.33 -15.98 -9.09
N ARG A 48 3.59 -15.40 -10.04
CA ARG A 48 3.74 -14.00 -10.46
C ARG A 48 2.40 -13.29 -10.60
N TRP A 49 2.17 -12.26 -9.77
CA TRP A 49 0.88 -11.58 -9.65
C TRP A 49 1.00 -10.07 -9.81
N ALA A 50 0.18 -9.49 -10.66
CA ALA A 50 -0.04 -8.04 -10.71
C ALA A 50 -1.04 -7.60 -9.65
N VAL A 51 -0.75 -6.47 -9.03
CA VAL A 51 -1.58 -5.76 -8.07
C VAL A 51 -1.68 -4.32 -8.53
N CYS A 52 -2.88 -3.86 -8.90
CA CYS A 52 -3.10 -2.55 -9.49
C CYS A 52 -4.22 -1.79 -8.77
N GLY A 53 -4.02 -0.50 -8.50
CA GLY A 53 -5.04 0.32 -7.85
C GLY A 53 -4.64 1.78 -7.67
N GLY A 54 -5.42 2.48 -6.85
CA GLY A 54 -5.22 3.88 -6.53
C GLY A 54 -6.48 4.73 -6.74
N PRO A 55 -6.37 6.05 -6.52
CA PRO A 55 -7.51 6.95 -6.55
C PRO A 55 -8.12 7.14 -7.96
N SER A 56 -7.36 6.83 -9.01
CA SER A 56 -7.79 6.98 -10.42
C SER A 56 -7.69 5.65 -11.17
N GLY A 57 -8.39 4.62 -10.68
CA GLY A 57 -8.30 3.26 -11.23
C GLY A 57 -6.92 2.64 -10.99
N ASP A 58 -6.33 2.02 -12.01
CA ASP A 58 -5.01 1.37 -11.95
C ASP A 58 -3.85 2.37 -12.08
N SER A 59 -3.94 3.46 -11.33
CA SER A 59 -2.96 4.54 -11.36
C SER A 59 -1.61 4.19 -10.71
N GLN A 60 -1.53 3.03 -10.07
CA GLN A 60 -0.35 2.48 -9.42
C GLN A 60 -0.32 0.96 -9.58
N SER A 61 0.87 0.37 -9.70
CA SER A 61 1.01 -1.08 -9.83
C SER A 61 2.21 -1.65 -9.04
N LEU A 62 2.03 -2.86 -8.55
CA LEU A 62 3.06 -3.68 -7.91
C LEU A 62 2.97 -5.10 -8.51
N VAL A 63 4.11 -5.68 -8.87
CA VAL A 63 4.19 -7.10 -9.24
C VAL A 63 4.82 -7.86 -8.08
N LEU A 64 4.14 -8.89 -7.60
CA LEU A 64 4.70 -9.87 -6.67
C LEU A 64 5.26 -11.03 -7.49
N GLU A 65 6.54 -11.33 -7.31
CA GLU A 65 7.23 -12.40 -8.04
C GLU A 65 7.92 -13.33 -7.06
N GLU A 66 7.56 -14.62 -7.09
CA GLU A 66 8.14 -15.61 -6.19
C GLU A 66 9.60 -15.90 -6.54
N ASP A 67 10.47 -15.80 -5.55
CA ASP A 67 11.89 -16.12 -5.66
C ASP A 67 12.29 -16.94 -4.44
N ILE A 68 12.97 -18.07 -4.67
CA ILE A 68 13.45 -18.96 -3.61
C ILE A 68 14.46 -18.27 -2.68
N GLU A 69 15.14 -17.24 -3.18
CA GLU A 69 16.11 -16.45 -2.41
C GLU A 69 15.46 -15.29 -1.62
N ALA A 70 14.15 -15.06 -1.77
CA ALA A 70 13.45 -14.02 -1.04
C ALA A 70 13.23 -14.42 0.42
N THR A 71 13.71 -13.61 1.35
CA THR A 71 13.58 -13.87 2.80
C THR A 71 12.20 -13.53 3.35
N GLY A 72 11.46 -12.64 2.66
CA GLY A 72 10.20 -12.09 3.15
C GLY A 72 10.36 -11.04 4.26
N GLU A 73 11.59 -10.67 4.62
CA GLU A 73 11.86 -9.62 5.60
C GLU A 73 12.07 -8.26 4.92
N GLU A 74 11.73 -7.18 5.63
CA GLU A 74 11.90 -5.82 5.12
C GLU A 74 13.39 -5.48 4.97
N LEU A 75 13.82 -5.07 3.78
CA LEU A 75 15.19 -4.59 3.52
C LEU A 75 15.35 -3.08 3.79
N GLY A 76 14.41 -2.47 4.51
CA GLY A 76 14.33 -1.03 4.77
C GLY A 76 13.70 -0.20 3.64
N GLU A 77 13.06 -0.86 2.67
CA GLU A 77 12.34 -0.24 1.57
C GLU A 77 10.87 -0.04 1.96
N HIS A 78 10.33 1.17 1.73
CA HIS A 78 8.90 1.44 1.87
C HIS A 78 8.36 2.09 0.61
N VAL A 79 7.08 1.87 0.34
CA VAL A 79 6.36 2.49 -0.78
C VAL A 79 5.35 3.50 -0.25
N ALA A 80 5.25 4.65 -0.90
CA ALA A 80 4.15 5.58 -0.68
C ALA A 80 3.08 5.34 -1.75
N ILE A 81 1.87 5.01 -1.31
CA ILE A 81 0.73 4.76 -2.21
C ILE A 81 -0.41 5.71 -1.91
N TYR A 82 -1.23 6.01 -2.91
CA TYR A 82 -2.48 6.73 -2.76
C TYR A 82 -3.66 5.78 -2.87
N ILE A 83 -4.71 5.99 -2.09
CA ILE A 83 -5.95 5.20 -2.15
C ILE A 83 -7.18 6.11 -2.20
N GLY A 84 -8.23 5.65 -2.90
CA GLY A 84 -9.52 6.34 -2.95
C GLY A 84 -10.36 6.13 -1.69
N ASP A 85 -10.48 4.88 -1.24
CA ASP A 85 -11.19 4.47 -0.03
C ASP A 85 -10.28 4.55 1.21
N PHE A 86 -9.89 5.77 1.62
CA PHE A 86 -8.89 5.95 2.68
C PHE A 86 -9.34 5.43 4.05
N GLU A 87 -10.53 5.83 4.49
CA GLU A 87 -11.09 5.47 5.80
C GLU A 87 -11.37 3.96 5.87
N GLY A 88 -12.01 3.38 4.84
CA GLY A 88 -12.31 1.96 4.82
C GLY A 88 -11.06 1.07 4.81
N CYS A 89 -10.00 1.48 4.10
CA CYS A 89 -8.72 0.74 4.16
C CYS A 89 -8.10 0.80 5.56
N PHE A 90 -8.14 1.96 6.20
CA PHE A 90 -7.62 2.13 7.55
C PHE A 90 -8.36 1.23 8.55
N GLU A 91 -9.69 1.25 8.53
CA GLU A 91 -10.52 0.42 9.43
C GLU A 91 -10.26 -1.07 9.25
N ARG A 92 -10.23 -1.57 8.00
CA ARG A 92 -9.94 -2.99 7.72
C ARG A 92 -8.56 -3.44 8.21
N LEU A 93 -7.56 -2.56 8.15
CA LEU A 93 -6.21 -2.83 8.67
C LEU A 93 -6.16 -2.72 10.20
N LEU A 94 -6.87 -1.76 10.80
CA LEU A 94 -6.96 -1.56 12.23
C LEU A 94 -7.63 -2.76 12.92
N GLU A 95 -8.74 -3.25 12.36
CA GLU A 95 -9.44 -4.44 12.86
C GLU A 95 -8.56 -5.69 12.90
N ARG A 96 -7.54 -5.75 12.04
CA ARG A 96 -6.56 -6.84 11.96
C ARG A 96 -5.27 -6.58 12.75
N GLY A 97 -5.17 -5.43 13.43
CA GLY A 97 -3.98 -5.06 14.21
C GLY A 97 -2.74 -4.78 13.34
N LEU A 98 -2.93 -4.39 12.07
CA LEU A 98 -1.83 -4.21 11.11
C LEU A 98 -1.32 -2.77 11.02
N ILE A 99 -1.98 -1.82 11.69
CA ILE A 99 -1.52 -0.43 11.74
C ILE A 99 -0.16 -0.37 12.44
N PHE A 100 0.78 0.32 11.80
CA PHE A 100 2.16 0.40 12.23
C PHE A 100 2.58 1.86 12.32
N VAL A 101 3.19 2.26 13.45
CA VAL A 101 3.86 3.55 13.57
C VAL A 101 5.35 3.33 13.36
N ASN A 102 5.88 3.77 12.22
CA ASN A 102 7.31 3.70 11.97
C ASN A 102 8.05 4.69 12.91
N PRO A 103 8.92 4.22 13.83
CA PRO A 103 9.63 5.10 14.77
C PRO A 103 10.47 6.18 14.08
N ARG A 104 10.98 5.93 12.87
CA ARG A 104 11.72 6.91 12.06
C ARG A 104 10.86 8.09 11.63
N PHE A 105 9.56 7.87 11.48
CA PHE A 105 8.60 8.86 10.96
C PHE A 105 7.55 9.28 11.97
N ALA A 106 7.69 8.93 13.26
CA ALA A 106 6.73 9.26 14.32
C ALA A 106 6.43 10.77 14.50
N HIS A 107 7.33 11.63 14.01
CA HIS A 107 7.15 13.08 13.99
C HIS A 107 6.32 13.59 12.79
N LEU A 108 6.12 12.75 11.77
CA LEU A 108 5.34 13.03 10.56
C LEU A 108 3.99 12.32 10.56
N ASP A 109 3.93 11.12 11.15
CA ASP A 109 2.77 10.26 11.23
C ASP A 109 2.90 9.36 12.47
N LYS A 110 1.89 9.37 13.33
CA LYS A 110 1.78 8.53 14.51
C LYS A 110 0.41 7.87 14.61
N SER A 111 -0.24 7.69 13.46
CA SER A 111 -1.64 7.28 13.39
C SER A 111 -1.84 5.90 13.99
N THR A 112 -2.65 5.84 15.05
CA THR A 112 -3.10 4.62 15.71
C THR A 112 -4.62 4.46 15.69
N ASN A 113 -5.33 5.53 15.30
CA ASN A 113 -6.77 5.56 15.13
C ASN A 113 -7.14 6.41 13.90
N LEU A 114 -8.43 6.39 13.53
CA LEU A 114 -8.90 7.04 12.30
C LEU A 114 -8.79 8.57 12.36
N GLU A 115 -9.03 9.17 13.53
CA GLU A 115 -8.91 10.62 13.72
C GLU A 115 -7.49 11.10 13.41
N GLU A 116 -6.48 10.38 13.90
CA GLU A 116 -5.07 10.68 13.62
C GLU A 116 -4.73 10.46 12.13
N ALA A 117 -5.19 9.36 11.53
CA ALA A 117 -4.96 9.08 10.11
C ALA A 117 -5.54 10.17 9.20
N LEU A 118 -6.73 10.68 9.54
CA LEU A 118 -7.37 11.80 8.85
C LEU A 118 -6.61 13.12 9.06
N HIS A 119 -6.14 13.38 10.30
CA HIS A 119 -5.32 14.54 10.60
C HIS A 119 -4.03 14.58 9.76
N TYR A 120 -3.29 13.47 9.72
CA TYR A 120 -2.04 13.36 8.97
C TYR A 120 -2.24 13.15 7.47
N ASN A 121 -3.47 12.79 7.04
CA ASN A 121 -3.77 12.35 5.67
C ASN A 121 -2.92 11.15 5.22
N CYS A 122 -2.40 10.39 6.17
CA CYS A 122 -1.65 9.18 5.94
C CYS A 122 -1.67 8.25 7.15
N PHE A 123 -1.40 6.99 6.90
CA PHE A 123 -1.11 5.99 7.92
C PHE A 123 -0.11 4.98 7.34
N ARG A 124 0.42 4.09 8.18
CA ARG A 124 1.35 3.05 7.76
C ARG A 124 0.91 1.66 8.20
N PHE A 125 1.27 0.67 7.40
CA PHE A 125 1.27 -0.74 7.76
C PHE A 125 2.52 -1.39 7.16
N LYS A 126 2.99 -2.51 7.72
CA LYS A 126 4.22 -3.17 7.28
C LYS A 126 4.02 -4.61 6.85
N ASP A 127 3.30 -5.37 7.67
CA ASP A 127 3.19 -6.80 7.46
C ASP A 127 2.09 -7.10 6.44
N VAL A 128 2.44 -7.87 5.42
CA VAL A 128 1.47 -8.50 4.52
C VAL A 128 1.24 -9.91 5.05
N VAL A 129 -0.02 -10.21 5.37
CA VAL A 129 -0.40 -11.48 6.00
C VAL A 129 -1.37 -12.26 5.11
N ASP A 130 -1.38 -13.56 5.26
CA ASP A 130 -2.42 -14.41 4.71
C ASP A 130 -3.73 -14.12 5.44
N LEU A 131 -4.79 -13.77 4.71
CA LEU A 131 -6.04 -13.28 5.30
C LEU A 131 -6.83 -14.37 6.05
N ASP A 132 -6.58 -15.64 5.73
CA ASP A 132 -7.27 -16.79 6.30
C ASP A 132 -6.60 -17.26 7.60
N SER A 133 -5.28 -17.37 7.59
CA SER A 133 -4.48 -17.87 8.72
C SER A 133 -3.92 -16.77 9.64
N GLY A 134 -3.82 -15.54 9.15
CA GLY A 134 -3.10 -14.45 9.83
C GLY A 134 -1.58 -14.59 9.82
N ALA A 135 -1.04 -15.62 9.15
CA ALA A 135 0.40 -15.83 9.07
C ALA A 135 1.07 -14.73 8.22
N LYS A 136 2.20 -14.20 8.69
CA LYS A 136 2.99 -13.23 7.93
C LYS A 136 3.58 -13.89 6.68
N LEU A 137 3.35 -13.27 5.53
CA LEU A 137 3.86 -13.71 4.22
C LEU A 137 5.17 -13.03 3.88
N PHE A 138 5.22 -11.72 4.03
CA PHE A 138 6.39 -10.87 3.84
C PHE A 138 6.15 -9.48 4.45
N GLU A 139 7.21 -8.69 4.53
CA GLU A 139 7.16 -7.29 4.95
C GLU A 139 7.40 -6.35 3.77
N LEU A 140 6.55 -5.33 3.67
CA LEU A 140 6.77 -4.15 2.84
C LEU A 140 6.07 -3.00 3.54
N GLU A 141 6.80 -2.00 4.02
CA GLU A 141 6.17 -0.84 4.63
C GLU A 141 5.43 -0.02 3.56
N HIS A 142 4.16 0.27 3.82
CA HIS A 142 3.33 1.13 3.00
C HIS A 142 3.03 2.40 3.77
N GLU A 143 3.43 3.55 3.24
CA GLU A 143 2.83 4.83 3.60
C GLU A 143 1.59 5.04 2.73
N VAL A 144 0.43 4.78 3.31
CA VAL A 144 -0.85 4.93 2.65
C VAL A 144 -1.31 6.36 2.80
N ARG A 145 -1.56 7.06 1.69
CA ARG A 145 -1.93 8.47 1.65
C ARG A 145 -3.32 8.66 1.08
N SER A 146 -4.08 9.59 1.68
CA SER A 146 -5.33 10.06 1.11
C SER A 146 -5.06 10.97 -0.09
N THR A 147 -6.09 11.22 -0.91
CA THR A 147 -6.02 12.24 -1.98
C THR A 147 -5.88 13.66 -1.43
N GLY A 148 -6.21 13.90 -0.16
CA GLY A 148 -6.02 15.16 0.56
C GLY A 148 -4.59 15.42 1.02
N HIS A 149 -3.74 14.38 1.02
CA HIS A 149 -2.35 14.50 1.48
C HIS A 149 -1.59 15.60 0.71
N LYS A 150 -0.76 16.38 1.42
CA LYS A 150 -0.08 17.57 0.88
C LYS A 150 0.78 17.32 -0.37
N SER A 151 1.23 16.07 -0.55
CA SER A 151 2.06 15.64 -1.69
C SER A 151 1.26 15.01 -2.82
N CYS A 152 -0.07 14.89 -2.71
CA CYS A 152 -0.92 14.24 -3.73
C CYS A 152 -0.84 15.01 -5.07
N PRO A 153 -0.43 14.37 -6.18
CA PRO A 153 -0.34 15.03 -7.47
C PRO A 153 -1.68 15.12 -8.20
N LEU A 154 -2.78 14.62 -7.63
CA LEU A 154 -4.13 14.92 -8.13
C LEU A 154 -4.69 16.21 -7.55
N ARG A 155 -3.99 16.85 -6.61
CA ARG A 155 -4.40 18.13 -6.07
C ARG A 155 -4.21 19.22 -7.13
N VAL A 156 -5.31 19.60 -7.75
CA VAL A 156 -5.41 20.79 -8.60
C VAL A 156 -5.56 22.03 -7.72
N ALA A 157 -5.05 23.17 -8.18
CA ALA A 157 -5.35 24.44 -7.53
C ALA A 157 -6.86 24.70 -7.67
N ALA A 158 -7.51 25.11 -6.57
CA ALA A 158 -8.85 25.65 -6.61
C ALA A 158 -8.88 26.99 -7.35
#